data_AF-A0AAX4NJ92-F1
#
_entry.id   AF-A0AAX4NJ92-F1
#
_cell.length_a   1.000
_cell.length_b   1.000
_cell.length_c   1.000
_cell.angle_alpha   90.00
_cell.angle_beta   90.00
_cell.angle_gamma   90.00
#
_symmetry.space_group_name_H-M   'P 1'
#
loop_
_entity.id
_entity.type
_entity.pdbx_description
1 polymer ?
#
loop_
_entity_poly.entity_id
_entity_poly.type
_entity_poly.pdbx_seq_one_letter_code
_entity_poly.pdbx_strand_id
1 'polypeptide(L)' 'MKPYIQLENSKVVHEKIPLIKEVSGWSGHLYLKKRETMVGSLCHADPSGDWDACFLALRGKARVMGDKGERTQRI' A
#
# COMPACT_ATOMS: atom_id res chain seq x y z
N MET A 1 -8.37 7.80 0.94
CA MET A 1 -7.42 6.72 0.60
C MET A 1 -8.05 5.80 -0.44
N LYS A 2 -7.24 5.10 -1.25
CA LYS A 2 -7.73 4.13 -2.24
C LYS A 2 -7.67 2.71 -1.67
N PRO A 3 -8.74 1.89 -1.81
CA PRO A 3 -8.74 0.52 -1.32
C PRO A 3 -7.91 -0.41 -2.21
N TYR A 4 -7.52 -1.58 -1.71
CA TYR A 4 -6.74 -2.58 -2.46
C TYR A 4 -7.36 -2.93 -3.80
N ILE A 5 -8.68 -3.11 -3.83
CA ILE A 5 -9.39 -3.46 -5.07
C ILE A 5 -9.21 -2.41 -6.17
N GLN A 6 -8.94 -1.15 -5.82
CA GLN A 6 -8.64 -0.12 -6.81
C GLN A 6 -7.20 -0.22 -7.33
N LEU A 7 -6.25 -0.66 -6.50
CA LEU A 7 -4.87 -0.92 -6.93
C LEU A 7 -4.82 -2.17 -7.82
N GLU A 8 -5.49 -3.25 -7.40
CA GLU A 8 -5.61 -4.52 -8.14
C GLU A 8 -6.27 -4.39 -9.52
N ASN A 9 -7.15 -3.41 -9.72
CA ASN A 9 -7.80 -3.19 -11.02
C ASN A 9 -7.11 -2.11 -11.87
N SER A 10 -6.03 -1.50 -11.37
CA SER A 10 -5.39 -0.38 -12.05
C SER A 10 -4.31 -0.84 -13.03
N LYS A 11 -4.66 -0.86 -14.33
CA LYS A 11 -3.70 -1.17 -15.41
C LYS A 11 -2.46 -0.29 -15.37
N VAL A 12 -2.65 1.02 -15.16
CA VAL A 12 -1.55 2.00 -15.09
C VAL A 12 -0.59 1.72 -13.94
N VAL A 13 -1.12 1.30 -12.78
CA VAL A 13 -0.28 0.96 -11.61
C VAL A 13 0.51 -0.32 -11.91
N HIS A 14 -0.13 -1.32 -12.51
CA HIS A 14 0.52 -2.58 -12.86
C HIS A 14 1.62 -2.42 -13.91
N GLU A 15 1.43 -1.53 -14.88
CA GLU A 15 2.44 -1.22 -15.90
C GLU A 15 3.66 -0.51 -15.29
N LYS A 16 3.44 0.42 -14.36
CA LYS A 16 4.53 1.21 -13.76
C LYS A 16 5.21 0.51 -12.60
N ILE A 17 4.47 -0.28 -11.82
CA ILE A 17 4.93 -0.91 -10.58
C ILE A 17 4.39 -2.36 -10.55
N PRO A 18 5.01 -3.29 -11.29
CA PRO A 18 4.54 -4.68 -11.38
C PRO A 18 4.44 -5.38 -10.03
N LEU A 19 5.26 -5.01 -9.04
CA LEU A 19 5.20 -5.61 -7.70
C LEU A 19 3.85 -5.35 -7.00
N ILE A 20 3.20 -4.22 -7.25
CA ILE A 20 1.87 -3.94 -6.68
C ILE A 20 0.84 -4.91 -7.24
N LYS A 21 0.95 -5.30 -8.51
CA LYS A 21 0.06 -6.29 -9.12
C LYS A 21 0.18 -7.63 -8.37
N GLU A 22 1.41 -8.10 -8.18
CA GLU A 22 1.68 -9.37 -7.48
C GLU A 22 1.09 -9.33 -6.07
N VAL A 23 1.46 -8.33 -5.26
CA VAL A 23 1.02 -8.21 -3.87
C VAL A 23 -0.50 -8.06 -3.77
N SER A 24 -1.11 -7.24 -4.62
CA SER A 24 -2.57 -7.05 -4.62
C SER A 24 -3.37 -8.31 -4.90
N GLY A 25 -2.80 -9.28 -5.64
CA GLY A 25 -3.42 -10.57 -5.91
C GLY A 25 -3.53 -11.43 -4.65
N TRP A 26 -2.47 -11.45 -3.83
CA TRP A 26 -2.36 -12.31 -2.65
C TRP A 26 -2.97 -11.71 -1.37
N SER A 27 -3.01 -10.39 -1.24
CA SER A 27 -3.42 -9.74 0.01
C SER A 27 -4.93 -9.73 0.24
N GLY A 28 -5.39 -10.57 1.19
CA GLY A 28 -6.76 -10.57 1.69
C GLY A 28 -7.80 -11.16 0.72
N HIS A 29 -9.01 -11.40 1.23
CA HIS A 29 -10.15 -11.85 0.41
C HIS A 29 -10.95 -10.66 -0.13
N LEU A 30 -11.78 -10.89 -1.16
CA LEU A 30 -12.52 -9.84 -1.89
C LEU A 30 -13.26 -8.84 -0.98
N TYR A 31 -13.84 -9.31 0.13
CA TYR A 31 -14.54 -8.43 1.07
C TYR A 31 -13.59 -7.46 1.78
N LEU A 32 -12.43 -7.94 2.22
CA LEU A 32 -11.40 -7.11 2.86
C LEU A 32 -10.81 -6.12 1.87
N LYS A 33 -10.47 -6.57 0.65
CA LYS A 33 -9.88 -5.71 -0.41
C LYS A 33 -10.74 -4.50 -0.79
N LYS A 34 -12.06 -4.54 -0.55
CA LYS A 34 -12.98 -3.41 -0.77
C LYS A 34 -12.90 -2.33 0.30
N ARG A 35 -12.39 -2.66 1.49
CA ARG A 35 -12.35 -1.77 2.66
C ARG A 35 -10.93 -1.38 3.05
N GLU A 36 -10.01 -2.34 2.95
CA GLU A 36 -8.61 -2.15 3.34
C GLU A 36 -7.86 -1.30 2.33
N THR A 37 -6.85 -0.58 2.82
CA THR A 37 -6.06 0.37 2.04
C THR A 37 -4.59 0.15 2.34
N MET A 38 -3.73 0.40 1.34
CA MET A 38 -2.27 0.23 1.49
C MET A 38 -1.72 1.11 2.61
N VAL A 39 -2.23 2.34 2.73
CA VAL A 39 -1.80 3.24 3.80
C VAL A 39 -2.28 2.76 5.18
N GLY A 40 -3.47 2.15 5.25
CA GLY A 40 -3.94 1.51 6.47
C GLY A 40 -3.02 0.38 6.94
N SER A 41 -2.58 -0.49 6.02
CA SER A 41 -1.57 -1.53 6.32
C SER A 41 -0.27 -0.90 6.83
N LEU A 42 0.26 0.09 6.12
CA LEU A 42 1.51 0.77 6.49
C LEU A 42 1.45 1.44 7.87
N CYS A 43 0.28 1.96 8.24
CA CYS A 43 0.07 2.53 9.56
C CYS A 43 -0.16 1.46 10.63
N HIS A 44 -0.66 0.28 10.26
CA HIS A 44 -0.79 -0.86 11.16
C HIS A 44 0.57 -1.46 11.52
N ALA A 45 1.50 -1.48 10.55
CA ALA A 45 2.89 -1.90 10.73
C ALA A 45 3.03 -3.34 11.27
N ASP A 46 2.26 -4.27 10.73
CA ASP A 46 2.42 -5.70 11.00
C ASP A 46 3.72 -6.19 10.34
N PRO A 47 4.67 -6.81 11.09
CA PRO A 47 5.86 -7.41 10.51
C PRO A 47 5.59 -8.44 9.40
N SER A 48 4.41 -9.06 9.40
CA SER A 48 3.97 -10.03 8.39
C SER A 48 3.13 -9.41 7.27
N GLY A 49 2.96 -8.08 7.26
CA GLY A 49 2.12 -7.36 6.31
C GLY A 49 2.69 -7.33 4.89
N ASP A 50 1.93 -7.85 3.92
CA ASP A 50 2.37 -7.89 2.51
C ASP A 50 2.64 -6.49 1.94
N TRP A 51 1.80 -5.51 2.30
CA TRP A 51 1.93 -4.14 1.80
C TRP A 51 3.11 -3.40 2.43
N ASP A 52 3.44 -3.74 3.67
CA ASP A 52 4.62 -3.24 4.38
C ASP A 52 5.90 -3.75 3.71
N ALA A 53 5.96 -5.06 3.43
CA ALA A 53 7.06 -5.68 2.69
C ALA A 53 7.19 -5.11 1.27
N CYS A 54 6.06 -4.95 0.56
CA CYS A 54 6.00 -4.34 -0.77
C CYS A 54 6.57 -2.92 -0.77
N PHE A 55 6.15 -2.10 0.20
CA PHE A 55 6.60 -0.72 0.32
C PHE A 55 8.10 -0.62 0.61
N LEU A 56 8.61 -1.47 1.49
CA LEU A 56 10.04 -1.57 1.80
C LEU A 56 10.85 -1.99 0.56
N ALA A 57 10.39 -3.02 -0.16
CA ALA A 57 11.04 -3.50 -1.38
C ALA A 57 11.13 -2.40 -2.46
N LEU A 58 10.08 -1.57 -2.57
CA LEU A 58 10.04 -0.43 -3.50
C LEU A 58 10.83 0.79 -3.00
N ARG A 59 11.42 0.73 -1.79
CA ARG A 59 12.06 1.89 -1.12
C ARG A 59 11.10 3.08 -1.06
N GLY A 60 9.84 2.79 -0.74
CA GLY A 60 8.75 3.74 -0.71
C GLY A 60 9.03 4.93 0.21
N LYS A 61 8.41 6.06 -0.11
CA LYS A 61 8.41 7.25 0.75
C LYS A 61 6.96 7.63 1.05
N ALA A 62 6.67 7.78 2.33
CA ALA A 62 5.34 8.14 2.82
C ALA A 62 5.33 9.62 3.15
N ARG A 63 4.31 10.31 2.65
CA ARG A 63 4.04 11.70 3.02
C ARG A 63 3.08 11.70 4.19
N VAL A 64 3.52 12.28 5.30
CA VAL A 64 2.81 12.27 6.58
C VAL A 64 2.46 13.70 6.95
N MET A 65 1.17 13.95 7.18
CA MET A 65 0.64 15.22 7.65
C MET A 65 0.35 15.12 9.15
N GLY A 66 0.77 16.12 9.91
CA GLY A 66 0.44 16.26 11.34
C GLY A 66 0.28 17.72 11.75
N ASP A 67 0.16 17.94 13.05
CA ASP A 67 0.09 19.26 13.69
C ASP A 67 1.28 20.18 13.35
N LYS A 68 2.48 19.59 13.22
CA LYS A 68 3.73 20.29 12.86
C LYS A 68 3.94 20.46 11.35
N GLY A 69 2.92 20.18 10.53
CA GLY A 69 2.98 20.28 9.07
C GLY A 69 3.31 18.97 8.36
N GLU A 70 3.79 19.08 7.11
CA GLU A 70 4.10 17.95 6.23
C GLU A 70 5.53 17.45 6.43
N ARG A 71 5.72 16.14 6.49
CA ARG A 71 7.04 15.51 6.39
C ARG A 71 7.02 14.30 5.46
N THR A 72 8.17 13.97 4.89
CA THR A 72 8.35 12.74 4.11
C THR A 72 9.20 11.75 4.92
N GLN A 73 8.64 10.58 5.20
CA GLN A 73 9.30 9.50 5.90
C GLN A 73 9.68 8.39 4.92
N ARG A 74 10.90 7.87 5.05
CA ARG A 74 11.30 6.60 4.43
C ARG A 74 11.20 5.52 5.50
N ILE A 75 10.58 4.40 5.13
CA ILE A 75 10.50 3.19 5.94
C ILE A 75 11.52 2.19 5.36
#